data_AF-A0A962SYV3-F1
#
_entry.id   AF-A0A962SYV3-F1
#
_cell.length_a   1.000
_cell.length_b   1.000
_cell.length_c   1.000
_cell.angle_alpha   90.00
_cell.angle_beta   90.00
_cell.angle_gamma   90.00
#
_symmetry.space_group_name_H-M   'P 1'
#
loop_
_entity.id
_entity.type
_entity.pdbx_description
1 polymer ?
#
loop_
_entity_poly.entity_id
_entity_poly.type
_entity_poly.pdbx_seq_one_letter_code
_entity_poly.pdbx_strand_id
1 'polypeptide(L)'
;VLIGGDCISLNAPELRDALQRLVAGTADVVLGPALDGGYVLVGWRRPCSGMFRGIAWGGSTVMAATRRRLRRTGVVWNELSIGWDVDTPADLKRLRRVQAEETATSASPKYSVV
;
A
#
# COMPACT_ATOMS: atom_id res chain seq x y z
N VAL A 1 10.73 -0.67 4.76
CA VAL A 1 9.40 -0.74 4.09
C VAL A 1 8.80 -2.10 4.39
N LEU A 2 7.51 -2.14 4.70
CA LEU A 2 6.70 -3.36 4.85
C LEU A 2 5.65 -3.39 3.75
N ILE A 3 5.37 -4.58 3.22
CA ILE A 3 4.45 -4.81 2.10
C ILE A 3 3.62 -6.05 2.43
N GLY A 4 2.32 -6.02 2.12
CA GLY A 4 1.45 -7.21 2.19
C GLY A 4 1.79 -8.22 1.09
N GLY A 5 1.91 -9.50 1.43
CA GLY A 5 2.26 -10.56 0.46
C GLY A 5 1.13 -10.91 -0.51
N ASP A 6 -0.09 -10.50 -0.17
CA ASP A 6 -1.36 -10.62 -0.91
C ASP A 6 -1.67 -9.38 -1.76
N CYS A 7 -0.87 -8.32 -1.67
CA CYS A 7 -1.06 -7.13 -2.47
C CYS A 7 -0.49 -7.30 -3.88
N ILE A 8 -1.31 -7.86 -4.76
CA ILE A 8 -1.00 -7.93 -6.19
C ILE A 8 -0.91 -6.54 -6.83
N SER A 9 -1.74 -5.59 -6.41
CA SER A 9 -1.90 -4.27 -7.08
C SER A 9 -0.66 -3.36 -7.09
N LEU A 10 0.25 -3.55 -6.14
CA LEU A 10 1.47 -2.75 -5.97
C LEU A 10 2.49 -3.15 -7.03
N ASN A 11 3.00 -2.16 -7.78
CA ASN A 11 3.98 -2.40 -8.83
C ASN A 11 5.39 -1.87 -8.52
N ALA A 12 6.38 -2.32 -9.30
CA ALA A 12 7.78 -1.94 -9.11
C ALA A 12 8.02 -0.42 -9.18
N PRO A 13 7.43 0.34 -10.13
CA PRO A 13 7.47 1.80 -10.09
C PRO A 13 6.97 2.43 -8.79
N GLU A 14 5.83 1.99 -8.25
CA GLU A 14 5.28 2.51 -6.98
C GLU A 14 6.18 2.20 -5.78
N LEU A 15 6.71 0.97 -5.71
CA LEU A 15 7.68 0.60 -4.67
C LEU A 15 8.97 1.44 -4.78
N ARG A 16 9.45 1.68 -6.00
CA ARG A 16 10.64 2.51 -6.23
C ARG A 16 10.40 3.96 -5.81
N ASP A 17 9.25 4.53 -6.15
CA ASP A 17 8.86 5.88 -5.72
C ASP A 17 8.79 5.98 -4.19
N ALA A 18 8.17 4.99 -3.52
CA ALA A 18 8.13 4.94 -2.06
C ALA A 18 9.54 4.93 -1.43
N LEU A 19 10.43 4.09 -1.95
CA LEU A 19 11.82 4.02 -1.49
C LEU A 19 12.57 5.33 -1.76
N GLN A 20 12.42 5.93 -2.93
CA GLN A 20 13.06 7.19 -3.28
C GLN A 20 12.66 8.32 -2.33
N ARG A 21 11.37 8.45 -2.00
CA ARG A 21 10.88 9.47 -1.06
C ARG A 21 11.48 9.31 0.34
N LEU A 22 11.59 8.06 0.81
CA LEU A 22 12.18 7.75 2.11
C LEU A 22 13.70 7.99 2.11
N VAL A 23 14.42 7.58 1.07
CA VAL A 23 15.89 7.75 0.99
C VAL A 23 16.27 9.22 0.83
N ALA A 24 15.55 9.97 -0.03
CA ALA A 24 15.77 11.39 -0.23
C ALA A 24 15.37 12.24 0.98
N GLY A 25 14.61 11.67 1.94
CA GLY A 25 14.13 12.40 3.11
C GLY A 25 13.03 13.41 2.81
N THR A 26 12.38 13.32 1.65
CA THR A 26 11.20 14.14 1.30
C THR A 26 9.94 13.69 2.05
N ALA A 27 9.96 12.47 2.59
CA ALA A 27 8.96 11.93 3.49
C ALA A 27 9.61 11.17 4.65
N ASP A 28 9.06 11.28 5.86
CA ASP A 28 9.44 10.42 6.99
C ASP A 28 8.66 9.10 6.98
N VAL A 29 7.44 9.12 6.45
CA VAL A 29 6.55 7.96 6.27
C VAL A 29 5.95 7.95 4.87
N VAL A 30 5.84 6.78 4.26
CA VAL A 30 5.10 6.56 3.00
C VAL A 30 4.03 5.50 3.25
N LEU A 31 2.79 5.81 2.89
CA LEU A 31 1.66 4.89 3.00
C LEU A 31 1.14 4.52 1.61
N GLY A 32 0.89 3.24 1.35
CA GLY A 32 0.08 2.76 0.25
C GLY A 32 -1.29 2.36 0.79
N PRO A 33 -2.34 3.18 0.61
CA PRO A 33 -3.68 2.86 1.11
C PRO A 33 -4.25 1.64 0.38
N ALA A 34 -4.90 0.72 1.11
CA ALA A 34 -5.68 -0.36 0.51
C ALA A 34 -7.17 0.04 0.41
N LEU A 35 -7.89 -0.53 -0.56
CA LEU A 35 -9.33 -0.27 -0.79
C LEU A 35 -10.20 -0.69 0.40
N ASP A 36 -9.81 -1.74 1.11
CA ASP A 36 -10.51 -2.24 2.29
C ASP A 36 -10.38 -1.32 3.52
N GLY A 37 -9.48 -0.34 3.45
CA GLY A 37 -9.16 0.62 4.51
C GLY A 37 -7.89 0.29 5.32
N GLY A 38 -7.13 -0.72 4.91
CA GLY A 38 -5.79 -1.05 5.42
C GLY A 38 -4.65 -0.39 4.66
N TYR A 39 -3.52 -1.11 4.54
CA TYR A 39 -2.37 -0.70 3.72
C TYR A 39 -1.86 -1.85 2.88
N VAL A 40 -1.54 -1.54 1.62
CA VAL A 40 -0.73 -2.41 0.78
C VAL A 40 0.78 -2.23 1.05
N LEU A 41 1.17 -1.05 1.52
CA LEU A 41 2.56 -0.70 1.82
C LEU A 41 2.62 0.29 2.99
N VAL A 42 3.58 0.07 3.90
CA VAL A 42 3.95 1.08 4.90
C VAL A 42 5.47 1.17 4.99
N GLY A 43 6.01 2.36 4.75
CA GLY A 43 7.44 2.63 4.84
C GLY A 43 7.72 3.79 5.77
N TRP A 44 8.84 3.73 6.49
CA TRP A 44 9.31 4.83 7.33
C TRP A 44 10.84 4.88 7.30
N ARG A 45 11.37 6.09 7.41
CA ARG A 45 12.81 6.35 7.31
C ARG A 45 13.53 6.26 8.65
N ARG A 46 12.84 6.65 9.72
CA ARG A 46 13.34 6.65 11.09
C ARG A 46 12.29 5.99 12.00
N PRO A 47 12.67 5.43 13.15
CA PRO A 47 11.71 4.88 14.10
C PRO A 47 10.60 5.90 14.41
N CYS A 48 9.37 5.60 13.99
CA CYS A 48 8.21 6.44 14.24
C CYS A 48 7.41 5.83 15.40
N SER A 49 7.91 6.04 16.62
CA SER A 49 7.28 5.49 17.82
C SER A 49 5.83 6.00 17.94
N GLY A 50 4.90 5.07 18.15
CA GLY A 50 3.50 5.42 18.34
C GLY A 50 2.65 5.52 17.07
N MET A 51 3.22 5.46 15.86
CA MET A 51 2.44 5.41 14.61
C MET A 51 1.34 4.34 14.67
N PHE A 52 1.69 3.17 15.19
CA PHE A 52 0.76 2.04 15.29
C PHE A 52 0.05 1.88 16.65
N ARG A 53 0.33 2.74 17.65
CA ARG A 53 -0.12 2.53 19.04
C ARG A 53 -1.63 2.71 19.22
N GLY A 54 -2.38 1.61 19.36
CA GLY A 54 -3.83 1.64 19.61
C GLY A 54 -4.67 1.74 18.33
N ILE A 55 -4.14 1.29 17.20
CA ILE A 55 -4.98 0.98 16.04
C ILE A 55 -5.79 -0.27 16.39
N ALA A 56 -7.09 -0.23 16.11
CA ALA A 56 -7.90 -1.42 16.03
C ALA A 56 -7.61 -2.08 14.67
N TRP A 57 -6.96 -3.25 14.70
CA TRP A 57 -6.55 -3.97 13.49
C TRP A 57 -7.71 -4.78 12.88
N GLY A 58 -7.59 -5.11 11.60
CA GLY A 58 -8.53 -6.01 10.90
C GLY A 58 -9.82 -5.36 10.39
N GLY A 59 -9.83 -4.05 10.14
CA GLY A 59 -11.00 -3.38 9.58
C GLY A 59 -10.68 -2.08 8.85
N SER A 60 -11.71 -1.50 8.24
CA SER A 60 -11.59 -0.36 7.32
C SER A 60 -11.16 0.97 7.93
N THR A 61 -10.95 0.99 9.24
CA THR A 61 -10.57 2.21 9.98
C THR A 61 -9.07 2.35 10.19
N VAL A 62 -8.27 1.34 9.82
CA VAL A 62 -6.83 1.27 10.06
C VAL A 62 -6.10 2.46 9.42
N MET A 63 -6.26 2.67 8.10
CA MET A 63 -5.67 3.79 7.36
C MET A 63 -6.05 5.14 7.97
N ALA A 64 -7.33 5.35 8.27
CA ALA A 64 -7.84 6.59 8.84
C ALA A 64 -7.26 6.86 10.24
N ALA A 65 -7.14 5.82 11.08
CA ALA A 65 -6.55 5.94 12.41
C ALA A 65 -5.07 6.32 12.35
N THR A 66 -4.30 5.76 11.43
CA THR A 66 -2.88 6.12 11.25
C THR A 66 -2.69 7.52 10.71
N ARG A 67 -3.46 7.94 9.70
CA ARG A 67 -3.45 9.34 9.22
C ARG A 67 -3.68 10.32 10.37
N ARG A 68 -4.64 10.03 11.23
CA ARG A 68 -4.94 10.85 12.41
C ARG A 68 -3.77 10.88 13.40
N ARG A 69 -3.01 9.80 13.55
CA ARG A 69 -1.80 9.80 14.39
C ARG A 69 -0.67 10.61 13.78
N LEU A 70 -0.37 10.39 12.50
CA LEU A 70 0.70 11.12 11.79
C LEU A 70 0.47 12.62 11.83
N ARG A 71 -0.78 13.06 11.66
CA ARG A 71 -1.17 14.48 11.83
C ARG A 71 -0.85 15.02 13.22
N ARG A 72 -1.09 14.24 14.28
CA ARG A 72 -0.83 14.67 15.67
C ARG A 72 0.65 14.73 16.01
N THR A 73 1.48 13.93 15.34
CA THR A 73 2.93 13.89 15.57
C THR A 73 3.71 14.89 14.72
N GLY A 74 3.04 15.59 13.78
CA GLY A 74 3.70 16.52 12.86
C GLY A 74 4.67 15.85 11.88
N VAL A 75 4.56 14.53 11.73
CA VAL A 75 5.43 13.75 10.84
C VAL A 75 5.05 14.06 9.40
N VAL A 76 6.04 14.26 8.53
CA VAL A 76 5.79 14.42 7.09
C VAL A 76 5.55 13.05 6.49
N TRP A 77 4.35 12.83 5.93
CA TRP A 77 4.05 11.59 5.22
C TRP A 77 3.52 11.86 3.82
N ASN A 78 3.77 10.90 2.94
CA ASN A 78 3.22 10.87 1.60
C ASN A 78 2.37 9.61 1.40
N GLU A 79 1.43 9.68 0.47
CA GLU A 79 0.61 8.55 0.09
C GLU A 79 0.85 8.19 -1.39
N LEU A 80 0.94 6.89 -1.66
CA LEU A 80 0.90 6.34 -3.01
C LEU A 80 -0.55 6.28 -3.50
N SER A 81 -0.74 5.86 -4.75
CA SER A 81 -2.05 5.49 -5.28
C SER A 81 -2.71 4.40 -4.43
N ILE A 82 -4.04 4.41 -4.40
CA ILE A 82 -4.81 3.38 -3.70
C ILE A 82 -4.64 2.03 -4.40
N GLY A 83 -4.28 1.02 -3.62
CA GLY A 83 -4.12 -0.37 -4.04
C GLY A 83 -5.22 -1.27 -3.49
N TRP A 84 -5.10 -2.56 -3.78
CA TRP A 84 -5.94 -3.64 -3.28
C TRP A 84 -5.13 -4.93 -3.12
N ASP A 85 -5.53 -5.70 -2.14
CA ASP A 85 -5.09 -7.03 -1.74
C ASP A 85 -6.13 -8.09 -2.13
N VAL A 86 -5.72 -9.36 -2.07
CA VAL A 86 -6.56 -10.50 -2.44
C VAL A 86 -6.95 -11.31 -1.21
N ASP A 87 -7.99 -10.86 -0.51
CA ASP A 87 -8.48 -11.52 0.72
C ASP A 87 -9.71 -12.38 0.50
N THR A 88 -10.60 -11.98 -0.41
CA THR A 88 -11.90 -12.61 -0.60
C THR A 88 -12.01 -13.34 -1.93
N PRO A 89 -12.98 -14.28 -2.06
CA PRO A 89 -13.30 -14.88 -3.35
C PRO A 89 -13.69 -13.85 -4.43
N ALA A 90 -14.22 -12.69 -4.04
CA ALA A 90 -14.53 -11.62 -4.98
C ALA A 90 -13.24 -10.96 -5.53
N ASP A 91 -12.22 -10.78 -4.69
CA ASP A 91 -10.94 -10.21 -5.09
C ASP A 91 -10.20 -11.16 -6.03
N LEU A 92 -10.27 -12.47 -5.79
CA LEU A 92 -9.73 -13.46 -6.73
C LEU A 92 -10.42 -13.42 -8.10
N LYS A 93 -11.75 -13.23 -8.13
CA LYS A 93 -12.50 -13.04 -9.39
C LYS A 93 -12.07 -11.76 -10.10
N ARG A 94 -11.84 -10.68 -9.34
CA ARG A 94 -11.31 -9.41 -9.87
C ARG A 94 -9.93 -9.62 -10.47
N LEU A 95 -9.01 -10.29 -9.77
CA LEU A 95 -7.67 -10.60 -10.25
C LEU A 95 -7.71 -11.32 -11.61
N ARG A 96 -8.51 -12.38 -11.71
CA ARG A 96 -8.65 -13.15 -12.96
C ARG A 96 -9.13 -12.30 -14.14
N ARG A 97 -10.04 -11.34 -13.90
CA ARG A 97 -10.51 -10.43 -14.95
C ARG A 97 -9.39 -9.51 -15.43
N VAL A 98 -8.69 -8.87 -14.49
CA VAL A 98 -7.58 -7.95 -14.81
C VAL A 98 -6.46 -8.66 -15.57
N GLN A 99 -6.10 -9.89 -15.16
CA GLN A 99 -5.10 -10.68 -15.87
C GLN A 99 -5.52 -11.04 -17.30
N ALA A 100 -6.80 -11.35 -17.52
CA ALA A 100 -7.32 -11.63 -18.86
C ALA A 100 -7.27 -10.39 -19.78
N GLU A 101 -7.60 -9.21 -19.23
CA GLU A 101 -7.54 -7.93 -19.95
C GLU A 101 -6.11 -7.52 -20.32
N GLU A 102 -5.14 -7.75 -19.44
CA GLU A 102 -3.72 -7.48 -19.70
C GLU A 102 -3.13 -8.42 -20.76
N THR A 103 -3.50 -9.70 -20.71
CA THR A 103 -3.05 -10.70 -21.70
C THR A 103 -3.57 -10.37 -23.11
N ALA A 104 -4.76 -9.78 -23.22
CA ALA A 104 -5.34 -9.39 -24.50
C ALA A 104 -4.69 -8.14 -25.12
N THR A 105 -3.96 -7.34 -24.34
CA THR A 105 -3.48 -6.00 -24.74
C THR A 105 -2.00 -5.96 -25.16
N SER A 106 -1.25 -7.06 -25.11
CA SER A 106 0.17 -7.14 -25.54
C SER A 106 1.10 -6.05 -24.94
N ALA A 107 0.76 -5.52 -23.77
CA ALA A 107 1.69 -4.79 -22.91
C ALA A 107 2.14 -5.73 -21.79
N SER A 108 3.41 -5.65 -21.39
CA SER A 108 3.96 -6.48 -20.31
C SER A 108 2.99 -6.52 -19.11
N PRO A 109 2.48 -7.70 -18.70
CA PRO A 109 1.42 -7.77 -17.71
C PRO A 109 1.91 -7.20 -16.38
N LYS A 110 1.07 -6.39 -15.73
CA LYS A 110 1.32 -5.84 -14.40
C LYS A 110 1.27 -6.94 -13.35
N TYR A 111 0.60 -8.05 -13.64
CA TYR A 111 0.39 -9.18 -12.72
C TYR A 111 0.75 -10.51 -13.37
N SER A 112 2.00 -10.96 -13.25
CA SER A 112 2.44 -12.29 -13.66
C SER A 112 2.30 -13.30 -12.52
N VAL A 113 1.70 -14.46 -12.81
CA VAL A 113 1.69 -15.63 -11.91
C VAL A 113 2.92 -16.47 -12.25
N VAL A 114 3.76 -16.76 -11.26
CA VAL A 114 4.87 -17.73 -11.37
C VAL A 114 4.34 -19.13 -11.18
#